data_AF-A0A7H9DX07-F1
#
_entry.id   AF-A0A7H9DX07-F1
#
_cell.length_a   1.000
_cell.length_b   1.000
_cell.length_c   1.000
_cell.angle_alpha   90.00
_cell.angle_beta   90.00
_cell.angle_gamma   90.00
#
_symmetry.space_group_name_H-M   'P 1'
#
loop_
_entity.id
_entity.type
_entity.pdbx_description
1 polymer ?
#
loop_
_entity_poly.entity_id
_entity_poly.type
_entity_poly.pdbx_seq_one_letter_code
_entity_poly.pdbx_strand_id
1 'polypeptide(L)'
;MNEFNQRLNEVENHLQHNDLDLGYRRLIDCVLDLGEKSFYKEIISYSDLYYNENSTNENKTTQALQLVVKLKQAPPPPFQKEETLISTNNVEKAYHRRNFKLHPITFDLKSREVVGLVGENGNGKTTLLRLICGELKPTSGEINYHFLKQNRLVSS
;
A
#
# COMPACT_ATOMS: atom_id res chain seq x y z
N MET A 1 2.06 -1.02 -17.62
CA MET A 1 3.20 -1.57 -16.85
C MET A 1 2.68 -1.87 -15.46
N ASN A 2 2.91 -3.09 -14.93
CA ASN A 2 2.40 -3.46 -13.61
C ASN A 2 3.16 -2.68 -12.51
N GLU A 3 2.49 -2.27 -11.43
CA GLU A 3 3.06 -1.50 -10.30
C GLU A 3 4.31 -2.16 -9.71
N PHE A 4 4.36 -3.50 -9.69
CA PHE A 4 5.57 -4.24 -9.31
C PHE A 4 6.78 -3.91 -10.20
N ASN A 5 6.58 -3.85 -11.52
CA ASN A 5 7.65 -3.47 -12.45
C ASN A 5 8.05 -2.00 -12.31
N GLN A 6 7.11 -1.12 -11.92
CA GLN A 6 7.43 0.27 -11.64
C GLN A 6 8.36 0.39 -10.42
N ARG A 7 8.07 -0.35 -9.34
CA ARG A 7 8.94 -0.42 -8.16
C ARG A 7 10.32 -1.00 -8.49
N LEU A 8 10.40 -2.02 -9.36
CA LEU A 8 11.69 -2.54 -9.83
C LEU A 8 12.48 -1.52 -10.67
N ASN A 9 11.80 -0.69 -11.47
CA ASN A 9 12.46 0.42 -12.17
C ASN A 9 12.97 1.49 -11.20
N GLU A 10 12.24 1.77 -10.11
CA GLU A 10 12.72 2.67 -9.06
C GLU A 10 13.97 2.12 -8.38
N VAL A 11 13.99 0.81 -8.05
CA VAL A 11 15.19 0.13 -7.51
C VAL A 11 16.37 0.29 -8.47
N GLU A 12 16.18 -0.01 -9.76
CA GLU A 12 17.22 0.12 -10.78
C GLU A 12 17.75 1.56 -10.87
N ASN A 13 16.87 2.56 -10.84
CA ASN A 13 17.26 3.97 -10.84
C ASN A 13 18.12 4.31 -9.62
N HIS A 14 17.75 3.88 -8.42
CA HIS A 14 18.57 4.13 -7.21
C HIS A 14 19.96 3.50 -7.32
N LEU A 15 20.03 2.24 -7.79
CA LEU A 15 21.29 1.51 -7.95
C LEU A 15 22.21 2.19 -8.99
N GLN A 16 21.67 2.68 -10.10
CA GLN A 16 22.42 3.36 -11.16
C GLN A 16 22.92 4.76 -10.73
N HIS A 17 22.22 5.43 -9.82
CA HIS A 17 22.58 6.76 -9.31
C HIS A 17 23.34 6.70 -7.97
N ASN A 18 23.97 5.56 -7.68
CA ASN A 18 24.85 5.35 -6.52
C ASN A 18 24.15 5.46 -5.14
N ASP A 19 22.82 5.30 -5.09
CA ASP A 19 22.03 5.23 -3.87
C ASP A 19 21.82 3.75 -3.48
N LEU A 20 22.93 3.09 -3.17
CA LEU A 20 22.98 1.64 -2.97
C LEU A 20 22.15 1.19 -1.76
N ASP A 21 22.11 1.98 -0.69
CA ASP A 21 21.40 1.62 0.55
C ASP A 21 19.88 1.69 0.39
N LEU A 22 19.38 2.68 -0.34
CA LEU A 22 17.95 2.75 -0.66
C LEU A 22 17.58 1.71 -1.73
N GLY A 23 18.43 1.53 -2.74
CA GLY A 23 18.29 0.49 -3.75
C GLY A 23 18.21 -0.91 -3.12
N TYR A 24 19.09 -1.22 -2.17
CA TYR A 24 19.10 -2.49 -1.44
C TYR A 24 17.82 -2.72 -0.64
N ARG A 25 17.40 -1.74 0.18
CA ARG A 25 16.17 -1.86 0.98
C ARG A 25 14.95 -2.13 0.10
N ARG A 26 14.78 -1.34 -0.96
CA ARG A 26 13.67 -1.51 -1.90
C ARG A 26 13.76 -2.82 -2.69
N LEU A 27 14.97 -3.31 -2.98
CA LEU A 27 15.17 -4.61 -3.60
C LEU A 27 14.69 -5.74 -2.69
N ILE A 28 15.00 -5.68 -1.38
CA ILE A 28 14.46 -6.63 -0.39
C ILE A 28 12.93 -6.58 -0.39
N ASP A 29 12.33 -5.39 -0.33
CA ASP A 29 10.88 -5.25 -0.34
C ASP A 29 10.25 -5.92 -1.57
N CYS A 30 10.85 -5.75 -2.76
CA CYS A 30 10.35 -6.37 -3.99
C CYS A 30 10.46 -7.90 -3.95
N VAL A 31 11.54 -8.45 -3.38
CA VAL A 31 11.71 -9.90 -3.23
C VAL A 31 10.69 -10.48 -2.26
N LEU A 32 10.43 -9.78 -1.14
CA LEU A 32 9.43 -10.20 -0.16
C LEU A 32 8.02 -10.14 -0.73
N ASP A 33 7.71 -9.08 -1.47
CA ASP A 33 6.40 -8.92 -2.12
C ASP A 33 6.14 -10.00 -3.18
N LEU A 34 7.17 -10.41 -3.91
CA LEU A 34 7.08 -11.49 -4.90
C LEU A 34 6.65 -12.82 -4.26
N GLY A 35 7.09 -13.10 -3.03
CA GLY A 35 6.71 -14.30 -2.30
C GLY A 35 7.39 -15.60 -2.76
N GLU A 36 8.29 -15.53 -3.74
CA GLU A 36 8.91 -16.70 -4.39
C GLU A 36 10.16 -17.18 -3.66
N LYS A 37 10.15 -18.43 -3.21
CA LYS A 37 11.21 -19.02 -2.37
C LYS A 37 12.60 -19.03 -3.03
N SER A 38 12.66 -19.10 -4.36
CA SER A 38 13.94 -19.04 -5.10
C SER A 38 14.65 -17.71 -4.86
N PHE A 39 13.90 -16.60 -4.89
CA PHE A 39 14.44 -15.25 -4.73
C PHE A 39 14.85 -14.95 -3.28
N TYR A 40 14.28 -15.63 -2.29
CA TYR A 40 14.74 -15.51 -0.90
C TYR A 40 16.19 -15.95 -0.72
N LYS A 41 16.60 -17.03 -1.40
CA LYS A 41 18.00 -17.48 -1.35
C LYS A 41 18.93 -16.48 -2.04
N GLU A 42 18.49 -15.92 -3.15
CA GLU A 42 19.26 -14.93 -3.91
C GLU A 42 19.44 -13.62 -3.13
N ILE A 43 18.38 -13.10 -2.48
CA ILE A 43 18.49 -11.86 -1.70
C ILE A 43 19.32 -12.06 -0.42
N ILE A 44 19.28 -13.23 0.21
CA ILE A 44 20.14 -13.56 1.35
C ILE A 44 21.61 -13.58 0.90
N SER A 45 21.92 -14.25 -0.22
CA SER A 45 23.28 -14.25 -0.77
C SER A 45 23.75 -12.85 -1.17
N TYR A 46 22.85 -12.01 -1.68
CA TYR A 46 23.17 -10.60 -1.98
C TYR A 46 23.38 -9.78 -0.70
N SER A 47 22.61 -10.04 0.36
CA SER A 47 22.78 -9.39 1.67
C SER A 47 24.19 -9.65 2.22
N ASP A 48 24.69 -10.88 2.14
CA ASP A 48 26.05 -11.22 2.56
C ASP A 48 27.11 -10.42 1.79
N LEU A 49 26.92 -10.24 0.48
CA LEU A 49 27.77 -9.40 -0.36
C LEU A 49 27.67 -7.92 0.03
N TYR A 50 26.46 -7.42 0.30
CA TYR A 50 26.20 -6.04 0.62
C TYR A 50 26.89 -5.62 1.93
N TYR A 51 26.85 -6.46 2.96
CA TYR A 51 27.52 -6.21 4.25
C TYR A 51 29.02 -6.53 4.26
N ASN A 52 29.55 -7.18 3.21
CA ASN A 52 30.97 -7.43 3.11
C ASN A 52 31.72 -6.11 2.81
N GLU A 53 32.52 -5.65 3.78
CA GLU A 53 33.34 -4.44 3.69
C GLU A 53 34.41 -4.52 2.59
N ASN A 54 34.85 -5.72 2.22
CA ASN A 54 35.84 -5.94 1.16
C ASN A 54 35.23 -5.87 -0.25
N SER A 55 33.91 -5.78 -0.37
CA SER A 55 33.23 -5.73 -1.67
C SER A 55 33.05 -4.30 -2.15
N THR A 56 33.41 -4.03 -3.41
CA THR A 56 33.23 -2.70 -4.02
C THR A 56 31.76 -2.39 -4.26
N ASN A 57 31.39 -1.10 -4.19
CA ASN A 57 30.03 -0.66 -4.53
C ASN A 57 29.65 -1.04 -5.96
N GLU A 58 30.61 -1.02 -6.90
CA GLU A 58 30.38 -1.45 -8.29
C GLU A 58 29.97 -2.93 -8.39
N ASN A 59 30.62 -3.81 -7.64
CA ASN A 59 30.25 -5.23 -7.60
C ASN A 59 28.87 -5.42 -6.95
N LYS A 60 28.60 -4.72 -5.84
CA LYS A 60 27.28 -4.73 -5.17
C LYS A 60 26.18 -4.27 -6.13
N THR A 61 26.36 -3.13 -6.78
CA THR A 61 25.43 -2.60 -7.78
C THR A 61 25.21 -3.59 -8.93
N THR A 62 26.28 -4.19 -9.46
CA THR A 62 26.18 -5.15 -10.57
C THR A 62 25.34 -6.37 -10.19
N GLN A 63 25.60 -6.95 -9.01
CA GLN A 63 24.86 -8.12 -8.51
C GLN A 63 23.39 -7.78 -8.20
N ALA A 64 23.14 -6.60 -7.64
CA ALA A 64 21.78 -6.10 -7.42
C ALA A 64 21.00 -5.94 -8.72
N LEU A 65 21.61 -5.33 -9.75
CA LEU A 65 21.00 -5.14 -11.06
C LEU A 65 20.72 -6.48 -11.76
N GLN A 66 21.60 -7.47 -11.62
CA GLN A 66 21.34 -8.82 -12.12
C GLN A 66 20.11 -9.45 -11.44
N LEU A 67 19.96 -9.27 -10.12
CA LEU A 67 18.77 -9.74 -9.39
C LEU A 67 17.50 -9.00 -9.84
N VAL A 68 17.57 -7.69 -10.07
CA VAL A 68 16.45 -6.90 -10.62
C VAL A 68 16.02 -7.42 -11.99
N VAL A 69 16.97 -7.74 -12.88
CA VAL A 69 16.67 -8.30 -14.21
C VAL A 69 15.94 -9.64 -14.08
N LYS A 70 16.35 -10.52 -13.17
CA LYS A 70 15.65 -11.78 -12.90
C LYS A 70 14.25 -11.55 -12.34
N LEU A 71 14.09 -10.61 -11.40
CA LEU A 71 12.78 -10.26 -10.81
C LEU A 71 11.80 -9.74 -11.86
N LYS A 72 12.28 -8.95 -12.84
CA LYS A 72 11.45 -8.47 -13.97
C LYS A 72 10.94 -9.59 -14.89
N GLN A 73 11.58 -10.76 -14.87
CA GLN A 73 11.18 -11.94 -15.65
C GLN A 73 10.26 -12.89 -14.88
N ALA A 74 10.15 -12.72 -13.55
CA ALA A 74 9.24 -13.50 -12.73
C ALA A 74 7.78 -13.12 -13.04
N PRO A 75 6.81 -14.04 -12.87
CA PRO A 75 5.41 -13.64 -12.85
C PRO A 75 5.24 -12.56 -11.78
N PRO A 76 4.51 -11.46 -12.06
CA PRO A 76 4.28 -10.45 -11.02
C PRO A 76 3.65 -11.13 -9.80
N PRO A 77 3.94 -10.65 -8.58
CA PRO A 77 3.31 -11.19 -7.38
C PRO A 77 1.80 -11.26 -7.58
N PRO A 78 1.11 -12.21 -6.94
CA PRO A 78 -0.35 -12.25 -6.96
C PRO A 78 -0.85 -10.89 -6.50
N PHE A 79 -1.25 -10.05 -7.46
CA PHE A 79 -1.82 -8.76 -7.18
C PHE A 79 -3.11 -9.05 -6.44
N GLN A 80 -3.12 -8.82 -5.13
CA GLN A 80 -4.39 -8.53 -4.48
C GLN A 80 -4.82 -7.21 -5.09
N LYS A 81 -5.76 -7.29 -6.03
CA LYS A 81 -6.40 -6.15 -6.66
C LYS A 81 -6.77 -5.16 -5.56
N GLU A 82 -6.52 -3.87 -5.78
CA GLU A 82 -7.08 -2.87 -4.87
C GLU A 82 -8.60 -3.07 -4.81
N GLU A 83 -9.09 -3.44 -3.64
CA GLU A 83 -10.51 -3.62 -3.39
C GLU A 83 -11.02 -2.39 -2.67
N THR A 84 -12.07 -1.77 -3.18
CA THR A 84 -12.78 -0.75 -2.41
C THR A 84 -13.36 -1.41 -1.17
N LEU A 85 -12.85 -1.07 0.01
CA LEU A 85 -13.30 -1.63 1.29
C LEU A 85 -14.55 -0.90 1.78
N ILE A 86 -14.54 0.43 1.67
CA ILE A 86 -15.62 1.30 2.09
C ILE A 86 -15.88 2.32 0.99
N SER A 87 -17.15 2.59 0.69
CA SER A 87 -17.55 3.70 -0.17
C SER A 87 -18.64 4.51 0.51
N THR A 88 -18.50 5.83 0.52
CA THR A 88 -19.55 6.75 0.99
C THR A 88 -20.22 7.43 -0.18
N ASN A 89 -21.53 7.64 -0.08
CA ASN A 89 -22.31 8.40 -1.05
C ASN A 89 -23.09 9.49 -0.34
N ASN A 90 -22.65 10.74 -0.51
CA ASN A 90 -23.25 11.95 0.05
C ASN A 90 -23.56 11.84 1.55
N VAL A 91 -22.62 11.27 2.32
CA VAL A 91 -22.81 11.02 3.74
C VAL A 91 -22.80 12.34 4.51
N GLU A 92 -23.86 12.57 5.28
CA GLU A 92 -24.04 13.75 6.12
C GLU A 92 -24.28 13.36 7.58
N LYS A 93 -23.93 14.27 8.49
CA LYS A 93 -24.29 14.14 9.91
C LYS A 93 -24.63 15.48 10.53
N ALA A 94 -25.84 15.60 11.07
CA ALA A 94 -26.26 16.76 11.83
C ALA A 94 -26.43 16.41 13.32
N TYR A 95 -25.99 17.30 14.22
CA TYR A 95 -26.29 17.21 15.65
C TYR A 95 -27.22 18.34 16.08
N HIS A 96 -28.44 17.97 16.48
CA HIS A 96 -29.49 18.90 16.92
C HIS A 96 -29.07 19.84 18.07
N ARG A 97 -28.12 19.42 18.93
CA ARG A 97 -27.72 20.20 20.12
C ARG A 97 -26.52 21.12 19.93
N ARG A 98 -25.81 21.07 18.80
CA ARG A 98 -24.51 21.75 18.64
C ARG A 98 -24.38 22.62 17.40
N ASN A 99 -25.46 22.84 16.64
CA ASN A 99 -25.45 23.54 15.33
C ASN A 99 -24.33 23.07 14.37
N PHE A 100 -23.81 21.85 14.59
CA PHE A 100 -22.76 21.26 13.78
C PHE A 100 -23.39 20.38 12.71
N LYS A 101 -22.92 20.54 11.47
CA LYS A 101 -23.26 19.70 10.34
C LYS A 101 -21.99 19.28 9.60
N LEU A 102 -21.81 17.98 9.44
CA LEU A 102 -20.92 17.42 8.44
C LEU A 102 -21.67 17.48 7.10
N HIS A 103 -21.15 18.27 6.17
CA HIS A 103 -21.65 18.38 4.80
C HIS A 103 -21.46 17.07 4.02
N PRO A 104 -22.13 16.87 2.87
CA PRO A 104 -22.05 15.62 2.11
C PRO A 104 -20.61 15.23 1.78
N ILE A 105 -20.23 14.00 2.11
CA ILE A 105 -18.91 13.44 1.77
C ILE A 105 -19.08 12.15 0.96
N THR A 106 -18.44 12.11 -0.21
CA THR A 106 -18.40 10.98 -1.14
C THR A 106 -16.94 10.64 -1.41
N PHE A 107 -16.52 9.44 -1.02
CA PHE A 107 -15.18 8.92 -1.31
C PHE A 107 -15.16 7.40 -1.19
N ASP A 108 -14.10 6.80 -1.74
CA ASP A 108 -13.79 5.39 -1.62
C ASP A 108 -12.52 5.22 -0.77
N LEU A 109 -12.52 4.23 0.11
CA LEU A 109 -11.34 3.78 0.85
C LEU A 109 -10.95 2.40 0.32
N LYS A 110 -9.76 2.29 -0.25
CA LYS A 110 -9.28 1.04 -0.86
C LYS A 110 -8.40 0.24 0.09
N SER A 111 -8.25 -1.05 -0.20
CA SER A 111 -7.26 -1.89 0.46
C SER A 111 -5.86 -1.32 0.23
N ARG A 112 -5.03 -1.33 1.29
CA ARG A 112 -3.64 -0.86 1.29
C ARG A 112 -3.44 0.64 1.08
N GLU A 113 -4.53 1.41 1.01
CA GLU A 113 -4.48 2.86 0.93
C GLU A 113 -4.23 3.49 2.32
N VAL A 114 -3.37 4.51 2.37
CA VAL A 114 -3.18 5.34 3.56
C VAL A 114 -3.80 6.71 3.31
N VAL A 115 -4.89 7.01 4.01
CA VAL A 115 -5.62 8.29 3.86
C VAL A 115 -5.32 9.22 5.03
N GLY A 116 -4.83 10.42 4.72
CA GLY A 116 -4.67 11.51 5.68
C GLY A 116 -5.91 12.41 5.72
N LEU A 117 -6.55 12.54 6.89
CA LEU A 117 -7.68 13.45 7.09
C LEU A 117 -7.22 14.73 7.80
N VAL A 118 -7.18 15.84 7.07
CA VAL A 118 -6.71 17.14 7.56
C VAL A 118 -7.84 18.18 7.65
N GLY A 119 -7.65 19.20 8.49
CA GLY A 119 -8.60 20.30 8.70
C GLY A 119 -8.55 20.84 10.13
N GLU A 120 -9.14 21.99 10.39
CA GLU A 120 -9.13 22.59 11.74
C GLU A 120 -9.92 21.78 12.77
N ASN A 121 -9.68 22.05 14.06
CA ASN A 121 -10.41 21.45 15.16
C ASN A 121 -11.89 21.83 15.09
N GLY A 122 -12.77 20.85 15.26
CA GLY A 122 -14.22 21.06 15.16
C GLY A 122 -14.82 20.90 13.76
N ASN A 123 -14.02 20.77 12.69
CA ASN A 123 -14.52 20.59 11.31
C ASN A 123 -15.09 19.19 10.97
N GLY A 124 -15.33 18.34 11.98
CA GLY A 124 -16.00 17.07 11.76
C GLY A 124 -15.12 15.87 11.45
N LYS A 125 -13.79 15.98 11.53
CA LYS A 125 -12.86 14.85 11.28
C LYS A 125 -13.19 13.61 12.12
N THR A 126 -13.31 13.79 13.44
CA THR A 126 -13.71 12.71 14.36
C THR A 126 -15.12 12.20 14.06
N THR A 127 -16.04 13.07 13.62
CA THR A 127 -17.39 12.66 13.22
C THR A 127 -17.33 11.76 11.98
N LEU A 128 -16.55 12.14 10.97
CA LEU A 128 -16.35 11.34 9.76
C LEU A 128 -15.71 9.97 10.08
N LEU A 129 -14.63 9.95 10.88
CA LEU A 129 -14.00 8.70 11.29
C LEU A 129 -14.99 7.78 12.02
N ARG A 130 -15.77 8.32 12.96
CA ARG A 130 -16.80 7.53 13.67
C ARG A 130 -17.93 7.03 12.78
N LEU A 131 -18.32 7.80 11.77
CA LEU A 131 -19.29 7.35 10.76
C LEU A 131 -18.74 6.16 9.97
N ILE A 132 -17.51 6.28 9.47
CA ILE A 132 -16.84 5.22 8.71
C ILE A 132 -16.64 3.97 9.58
N CYS A 133 -16.25 4.12 10.85
CA CYS A 133 -16.12 3.00 11.79
C CYS A 133 -17.46 2.35 12.19
N GLY A 134 -18.60 2.91 11.77
CA GLY A 134 -19.93 2.40 12.13
C GLY A 134 -20.37 2.73 13.56
N GLU A 135 -19.60 3.54 14.30
CA GLU A 135 -19.96 4.02 15.65
C GLU A 135 -21.11 5.05 15.61
N LEU A 136 -21.27 5.72 14.47
CA LEU A 136 -22.34 6.67 14.23
C LEU A 136 -23.12 6.30 12.97
N LYS A 137 -24.44 6.50 13.03
CA LYS A 137 -25.28 6.47 11.83
C LYS A 137 -25.29 7.82 11.13
N PRO A 138 -25.22 7.87 9.79
CA PRO A 138 -25.41 9.10 9.05
C PRO A 138 -26.83 9.64 9.24
N THR A 139 -27.00 10.94 9.04
CA THR A 139 -28.33 11.59 9.00
C THR A 139 -28.92 11.50 7.59
N SER A 140 -28.07 11.51 6.56
CA SER A 140 -28.41 11.33 5.15
C SER A 140 -27.23 10.69 4.42
N GLY A 141 -27.48 10.12 3.24
CA GLY A 141 -26.49 9.39 2.46
C GLY A 141 -26.24 7.97 2.96
N GLU A 142 -25.27 7.30 2.34
CA GLU A 142 -25.03 5.87 2.54
C GLU A 142 -23.55 5.54 2.73
N ILE A 143 -23.26 4.57 3.60
CA ILE A 143 -21.93 3.98 3.77
C ILE A 143 -22.05 2.50 3.42
N ASN A 144 -21.30 2.06 2.42
CA ASN A 144 -21.24 0.67 2.00
C ASN A 144 -19.93 0.04 2.47
N TYR A 145 -20.03 -1.06 3.22
CA TYR A 145 -18.90 -1.89 3.66
C TYR A 145 -18.81 -3.11 2.75
N HIS A 146 -17.91 -3.08 1.76
CA HIS A 146 -17.84 -4.11 0.73
C HIS A 146 -17.30 -5.44 1.26
N PHE A 147 -16.46 -5.39 2.30
CA PHE A 147 -15.95 -6.58 2.98
C PHE A 147 -17.02 -7.38 3.74
N LEU A 148 -18.19 -6.79 4.05
CA LEU A 148 -19.30 -7.53 4.66
C LEU A 148 -20.09 -8.38 3.65
N LYS A 149 -20.04 -8.03 2.35
CA LYS A 149 -20.75 -8.77 1.30
C LYS A 149 -20.04 -10.07 0.91
N GLN A 150 -18.71 -10.14 1.09
CA GLN A 150 -17.88 -11.28 0.71
C GLN A 150 -18.06 -12.50 1.65
N ASN A 151 -18.52 -12.31 2.89
CA ASN A 151 -18.68 -13.38 3.89
C ASN A 151 -19.97 -14.23 3.75
N ARG A 152 -20.80 -14.02 2.72
CA ARG A 152 -22.02 -14.83 2.48
C ARG A 152 -21.81 -16.03 1.54
N LEU A 153 -20.59 -16.31 1.10
CA LEU A 153 -20.27 -17.44 0.23
C LEU A 153 -19.54 -18.57 0.96
N VAL A 154 -19.96 -18.93 2.18
CA VAL A 154 -19.59 -20.21 2.80
C VAL A 154 -20.76 -20.69 3.67
N SER A 155 -21.79 -21.22 3.01
CA SER A 155 -22.78 -22.11 3.65
C SER A 155 -23.44 -22.92 2.54
N SER A 156 -22.86 -24.09 2.28
CA SER A 156 -23.42 -25.20 1.51
C SER A 156 -22.94 -26.47 2.19
#